data_AF-A0A6P2A902-F1
#
_entry.id   AF-A0A6P2A902-F1
#
_cell.length_a   1.000
_cell.length_b   1.000
_cell.length_c   1.000
_cell.angle_alpha   90.00
_cell.angle_beta   90.00
_cell.angle_gamma   90.00
#
_symmetry.space_group_name_H-M   'P 1'
#
loop_
_entity.id
_entity.type
_entity.pdbx_description
1 polymer ?
#
loop_
_entity_poly.entity_id
_entity_poly.type
_entity_poly.pdbx_seq_one_letter_code
_entity_poly.pdbx_strand_id
1 'polypeptide(L)' 'MNLDNIQQEIAALPPEAQQTIFDLVEILQKRYLSESKKTLETSLEDWSDFIGYFEAETDLSTNYKTYLKNELDEKYDYR' A
#
# COMPACT_ATOMS: atom_id res chain seq x y z
N MET A 1 3.52 33.45 -2.93
CA MET A 1 2.16 33.43 -3.50
C MET A 1 1.21 33.38 -2.32
N ASN A 2 0.29 34.33 -2.18
CA ASN A 2 -0.61 34.41 -1.03
C ASN A 2 -1.98 33.81 -1.43
N LEU A 3 -2.56 32.93 -0.62
CA LEU A 3 -3.81 32.23 -0.96
C LEU A 3 -4.97 33.19 -1.20
N ASP A 4 -5.00 34.29 -0.45
CA ASP A 4 -6.00 35.35 -0.59
C ASP A 4 -5.94 36.02 -1.98
N ASN A 5 -4.73 36.20 -2.52
CA ASN A 5 -4.54 36.80 -3.84
C ASN A 5 -5.02 35.85 -4.94
N ILE A 6 -4.81 34.53 -4.78
CA ILE A 6 -5.26 33.52 -5.75
C ILE A 6 -6.78 33.49 -5.83
N GLN A 7 -7.49 33.59 -4.70
CA GLN A 7 -8.96 33.60 -4.70
C GLN A 7 -9.53 34.83 -5.42
N GLN A 8 -8.92 36.00 -5.20
CA GLN A 8 -9.31 37.23 -5.89
C GLN A 8 -9.02 37.15 -7.39
N GLU A 9 -7.88 36.60 -7.78
CA GLU A 9 -7.53 36.38 -9.20
C GLU A 9 -8.53 35.43 -9.87
N ILE A 10 -8.92 34.33 -9.22
CA ILE A 10 -9.93 33.39 -9.74
C ILE A 10 -11.29 34.08 -9.86
N ALA A 11 -11.71 34.87 -8.86
CA ALA A 11 -12.99 35.58 -8.88
C ALA A 11 -13.06 36.68 -9.96
N ALA A 12 -11.90 37.23 -10.35
CA ALA A 12 -11.80 38.22 -11.42
C ALA A 12 -11.86 37.62 -12.83
N LEU A 13 -11.77 36.29 -12.98
CA LEU A 13 -11.84 35.61 -14.26
C LEU A 13 -13.27 35.54 -14.81
N PRO A 14 -13.45 35.40 -16.14
CA PRO A 14 -14.74 35.11 -16.76
C PRO A 14 -15.36 33.80 -16.25
N PRO A 15 -16.70 33.65 -16.29
CA PRO A 15 -17.40 32.46 -15.80
C PRO A 15 -16.89 31.14 -16.40
N GLU A 16 -16.56 31.14 -17.69
CA GLU A 16 -16.09 29.96 -18.41
C GLU A 16 -14.70 29.51 -17.90
N ALA A 17 -13.84 30.46 -17.56
CA ALA A 17 -12.52 30.19 -17.02
C ALA A 17 -12.61 29.72 -15.56
N GLN A 18 -13.53 30.28 -14.76
CA GLN A 18 -13.81 29.79 -13.41
C GLN A 18 -14.30 28.34 -13.42
N GLN A 19 -15.23 28.00 -14.32
CA GLN A 19 -15.73 26.64 -14.48
C GLN A 19 -14.60 25.65 -14.80
N THR A 20 -13.70 26.04 -15.71
CA THR A 20 -12.54 25.20 -16.06
C THR A 20 -11.65 24.90 -14.85
N ILE A 21 -11.48 25.86 -13.94
CA ILE A 21 -10.72 25.68 -12.70
C ILE A 21 -11.45 24.72 -11.75
N PHE A 22 -12.77 24.86 -11.61
CA PHE A 22 -13.58 23.95 -10.79
C PHE A 22 -13.52 22.51 -11.31
N ASP A 23 -13.65 22.32 -12.62
CA ASP A 23 -13.57 21.00 -13.25
C ASP A 23 -12.20 20.35 -13.02
N LEU A 24 -11.12 21.13 -13.14
CA LEU A 24 -9.76 20.67 -12.84
C LEU A 24 -9.62 20.25 -11.36
N VAL A 25 -10.14 21.06 -10.44
CA VAL A 25 -10.12 20.74 -9.00
C VAL A 25 -10.89 19.45 -8.74
N GLU A 26 -12.05 19.25 -9.37
CA GLU A 26 -12.83 18.01 -9.22
C GLU A 26 -12.08 16.77 -9.73
N ILE A 27 -11.41 16.87 -10.89
CA ILE A 27 -10.58 15.79 -11.43
C ILE A 27 -9.43 15.44 -10.48
N LEU A 28 -8.73 16.45 -9.97
CA LEU A 28 -7.61 16.27 -9.04
C LEU A 28 -8.09 15.65 -7.73
N GLN A 29 -9.19 16.15 -7.18
CA GLN A 29 -9.83 15.59 -5.99
C GLN A 29 -10.20 14.12 -6.21
N LYS A 30 -10.86 13.77 -7.32
CA LYS A 30 -11.19 12.37 -7.62
C LYS A 30 -9.94 11.49 -7.71
N ARG A 31 -8.92 11.89 -8.46
CA ARG A 31 -7.70 11.09 -8.62
C ARG A 31 -7.02 10.82 -7.26
N TYR A 32 -6.80 11.85 -6.46
CA TYR A 32 -5.99 11.72 -5.25
C TYR A 32 -6.79 11.33 -3.99
N LEU A 33 -8.09 11.64 -3.89
CA LEU A 33 -8.94 11.20 -2.76
C LEU A 33 -9.52 9.79 -2.97
N SER A 34 -9.70 9.34 -4.22
CA SER A 34 -10.08 7.95 -4.49
C SER A 34 -8.93 6.98 -4.25
N GLU A 35 -7.69 7.39 -4.51
CA GLU A 35 -6.49 6.60 -4.17
C GLU A 35 -6.25 6.55 -2.66
N SER A 36 -6.54 7.62 -1.90
CA SER A 36 -6.38 7.65 -0.44
C SER A 36 -7.43 6.83 0.32
N LYS A 37 -8.61 6.59 -0.26
CA LYS A 37 -9.61 5.68 0.33
C LYS A 37 -9.31 4.20 0.10
N LYS A 38 -8.42 3.87 -0.84
CA LYS A 38 -8.01 2.48 -1.11
C LYS A 38 -6.84 2.01 -0.25
N THR A 39 -6.22 2.89 0.53
CA THR A 39 -5.00 2.60 1.32
C THR A 39 -5.22 2.55 2.83
N LEU A 40 -6.48 2.47 3.29
CA LEU A 40 -6.77 2.25 4.71
C LEU A 40 -7.91 1.24 4.96
N GLU A 41 -8.11 0.32 4.03
CA GLU A 41 -8.49 -1.02 4.46
C GLU A 41 -7.18 -1.78 4.55
N THR A 42 -6.68 -1.92 5.77
CA THR A 42 -5.84 -3.04 6.13
C THR A 42 -6.64 -4.31 5.88
N SER A 43 -6.86 -4.68 4.61
CA SER A 43 -6.91 -6.10 4.31
C SER A 43 -5.53 -6.56 4.73
N LEU A 44 -5.49 -7.25 5.88
CA LEU A 44 -4.52 -8.29 6.08
C LEU A 44 -4.74 -9.21 4.87
N GLU A 45 -4.10 -8.87 3.75
CA GLU A 45 -4.19 -9.61 2.51
C GLU A 45 -3.93 -11.04 2.92
N ASP A 46 -4.89 -11.91 2.64
CA ASP A 46 -4.82 -13.28 3.08
C ASP A 46 -3.75 -13.96 2.23
N TRP A 47 -2.51 -13.83 2.67
CA TRP A 47 -1.34 -14.43 2.03
C TRP A 47 -1.36 -15.96 2.19
N SER A 48 -2.37 -16.57 2.83
CA SER A 48 -2.51 -18.02 2.90
C SER A 48 -2.63 -18.67 1.53
N ASP A 49 -3.18 -17.97 0.53
CA ASP A 49 -3.23 -18.45 -0.86
C ASP A 49 -1.86 -18.36 -1.58
N PHE A 50 -0.95 -17.49 -1.10
CA PHE A 50 0.39 -17.30 -1.66
C PHE A 50 1.46 -18.11 -0.95
N ILE A 51 1.30 -18.33 0.35
CA ILE A 51 2.06 -19.33 1.10
C ILE A 51 1.42 -20.67 0.76
N GLY A 52 1.77 -21.22 -0.40
CA GLY A 52 1.35 -22.55 -0.80
C GLY A 52 1.51 -23.48 0.40
N TYR A 53 0.42 -24.16 0.78
CA TYR A 53 0.31 -25.02 1.96
C TYR A 53 1.60 -25.83 2.13
N PHE A 54 2.50 -25.33 2.98
CA PHE A 54 3.69 -26.05 3.35
C PHE A 54 3.31 -26.79 4.62
N GLU A 55 3.20 -28.11 4.50
CA GLU A 55 3.06 -29.01 5.63
C GLU A 55 4.34 -28.90 6.46
N ALA A 56 4.38 -27.91 7.34
CA ALA A 56 5.40 -27.79 8.36
C ALA A 56 5.06 -28.74 9.51
N GLU A 57 6.09 -29.31 10.13
CA GLU A 57 5.92 -30.10 11.34
C GLU A 57 5.18 -29.26 12.40
N THR A 58 4.20 -29.86 13.06
CA THR A 58 3.31 -29.17 14.01
C THR A 58 4.06 -28.58 15.21
N ASP A 59 5.30 -29.03 15.45
CA ASP A 59 6.19 -28.56 16.49
C ASP A 59 7.31 -27.62 15.98
N LEU A 60 7.32 -27.24 14.69
CA LEU A 60 8.37 -26.43 14.07
C LEU A 60 8.65 -25.15 14.87
N SER A 61 7.61 -24.45 15.34
CA SER A 61 7.75 -23.22 16.12
C SER A 61 8.47 -23.43 17.47
N THR A 62 8.34 -24.62 18.06
CA THR A 62 8.91 -24.96 19.36
C THR A 62 10.31 -25.56 19.21
N ASN A 63 10.51 -26.37 18.17
CA ASN A 63 11.71 -27.17 17.95
C ASN A 63 12.59 -26.66 16.80
N TYR A 64 12.36 -25.44 16.30
CA TYR A 64 13.09 -24.86 15.16
C TYR A 64 14.62 -24.98 15.25
N LYS A 65 15.19 -24.88 16.46
CA LYS A 65 16.65 -25.00 16.66
C LYS A 65 17.18 -26.38 16.30
N THR A 66 16.40 -27.43 16.59
CA THR A 66 16.75 -28.82 16.29
C THR A 66 16.69 -29.06 14.79
N TYR A 67 15.62 -28.60 14.13
CA TYR A 67 15.46 -28.72 12.68
C TYR A 67 16.57 -27.98 11.93
N LEU A 68 16.86 -26.72 12.30
CA LEU A 68 17.95 -25.95 11.68
C LEU A 68 19.31 -26.62 11.88
N LYS A 69 19.57 -27.19 13.06
CA LYS A 69 20.82 -27.89 13.32
C LYS A 69 20.95 -29.16 12.47
N ASN A 70 19.90 -29.98 12.46
CA ASN A 70 19.89 -31.22 11.69
C ASN A 70 20.04 -30.95 10.19
N GLU A 71 19.31 -29.97 9.66
CA GLU A 71 19.41 -29.61 8.23
C GLU A 71 20.79 -29.03 7.89
N LEU A 72 21.38 -28.23 8.79
CA LEU A 72 22.74 -27.71 8.59
C LEU A 72 23.77 -28.86 8.56
N ASP A 73 23.67 -29.79 9.50
CA ASP A 73 24.54 -30.95 9.57
C ASP A 73 24.33 -31.84 8.33
N GLU A 74 23.10 -32.15 7.94
CA GLU A 74 22.82 -32.97 6.75
C GLU A 74 23.30 -32.33 5.43
N LYS A 75 23.15 -31.01 5.29
CA LYS A 75 23.43 -30.31 4.03
C LYS A 75 24.90 -29.93 3.86
N TYR A 76 25.64 -29.77 4.95
CA TYR A 76 27.01 -29.26 4.93
C TYR A 76 28.03 -30.14 5.66
N ASP A 77 27.63 -31.13 6.46
CA ASP A 77 28.54 -32.16 7.00
C ASP A 77 28.80 -33.22 5.91
N TYR A 78 29.47 -32.80 4.85
CA TYR A 78 30.09 -33.71 3.89
C TYR A 78 31.33 -34.33 4.53
N ARG A 79 31.15 -35.45 5.23
CA ARG A 79 32.26 -36.33 5.64
C ARG A 79 32.47 -37.44 4.62
#